data_AF-A0A971R817-F1
#
_entry.id   AF-A0A971R817-F1
#
_cell.length_a   1.000
_cell.length_b   1.000
_cell.length_c   1.000
_cell.angle_alpha   90.00
_cell.angle_beta   90.00
_cell.angle_gamma   90.00
#
_symmetry.space_group_name_H-M   'P 1'
#
loop_
_entity.id
_entity.type
_entity.pdbx_description
1 polymer ?
#
loop_
_entity_poly.entity_id
_entity_poly.type
_entity_poly.pdbx_seq_one_letter_code
_entity_poly.pdbx_strand_id
1 'polypeptide(L)'
;MRIVVMCKSVPDTMDVRFDPQTKTMVRAGVATTINPFDLFAIEAALRLREQHGGTVTAMTMGPSAAQRELQDAIAMGCDDAVLLSSPAYAGSDTWATAYALACAVRYMGEVDLIVCGRQAQDGDTGQVGPGIARQLGWPQVTYVSRVCELDLMARRIVVERLLEDGRQTLAAQLPAVMTVLKDANLPRTATLRGMRRAHRAVVPTWGPEITGADPRLVGLDGSPTRVVRVFSPTARQGQVQWITAATPQKVAEGLLAALTAEQLV
;
A
#
# COMPACT_ATOMS: atom_id res chain seq x y z
N MET A 1 14.91 -17.28 -2.89
CA MET A 1 14.03 -16.36 -2.15
C MET A 1 12.71 -16.21 -2.90
N ARG A 2 11.57 -16.29 -2.21
CA ARG A 2 10.24 -16.06 -2.80
C ARG A 2 9.58 -14.87 -2.10
N ILE A 3 9.36 -13.79 -2.84
CA ILE A 3 8.77 -12.55 -2.32
C ILE A 3 7.34 -12.43 -2.83
N VAL A 4 6.41 -12.10 -1.93
CA VAL A 4 5.05 -11.69 -2.31
C VAL A 4 4.89 -10.20 -2.05
N VAL A 5 4.46 -9.45 -3.06
CA VAL A 5 4.14 -8.03 -2.91
C VAL A 5 2.64 -7.88 -2.85
N MET A 6 2.14 -7.29 -1.76
CA MET A 6 0.72 -6.98 -1.61
C MET A 6 0.44 -5.66 -2.29
N CYS A 7 -0.42 -5.70 -3.30
CA CYS A 7 -0.89 -4.54 -4.05
C CYS A 7 -2.37 -4.30 -3.76
N LYS A 8 -2.80 -3.05 -3.83
CA LYS A 8 -4.21 -2.66 -3.81
C LYS A 8 -4.53 -1.74 -4.97
N SER A 9 -5.65 -2.02 -5.65
CA SER A 9 -6.26 -1.10 -6.61
C SER A 9 -7.00 -0.01 -5.83
N VAL A 10 -6.68 1.25 -6.10
CA VAL A 10 -7.30 2.43 -5.47
C VAL A 10 -7.80 3.40 -6.54
N PRO A 11 -8.81 4.24 -6.24
CA PRO A 11 -9.21 5.31 -7.13
C PRO A 11 -8.06 6.26 -7.42
N ASP A 12 -7.86 6.60 -8.69
CA ASP A 12 -6.88 7.60 -9.11
C ASP A 12 -7.40 8.99 -8.72
N THR A 13 -6.86 9.54 -7.64
CA THR A 13 -7.23 10.87 -7.13
C THR A 13 -6.78 12.01 -8.03
N MET A 14 -5.94 11.74 -9.05
CA MET A 14 -5.47 12.76 -10.01
C MET A 14 -6.38 12.87 -11.25
N ASP A 15 -7.20 11.87 -11.56
CA ASP A 15 -8.16 11.90 -12.68
C ASP A 15 -9.50 12.55 -12.27
N VAL A 16 -9.44 13.79 -11.78
CA VAL A 16 -10.64 14.59 -11.50
C VAL A 16 -11.12 15.22 -12.81
N ARG A 17 -12.18 14.64 -13.39
CA ARG A 17 -12.83 15.17 -14.59
C ARG A 17 -13.98 16.09 -14.22
N PHE A 18 -14.02 17.26 -14.84
CA PHE A 18 -15.13 18.20 -14.72
C PHE A 18 -15.96 18.16 -16.00
N ASP A 19 -17.28 18.09 -15.84
CA ASP A 19 -18.22 18.22 -16.93
C ASP A 19 -18.15 19.67 -17.43
N PRO A 20 -17.74 19.92 -18.69
CA PRO A 20 -17.60 21.29 -19.20
C PRO A 20 -18.94 22.04 -19.32
N GLN A 21 -20.08 21.33 -19.36
CA GLN A 21 -21.41 21.94 -19.44
C GLN A 21 -22.00 22.22 -18.06
N THR A 22 -21.96 21.24 -17.16
CA THR A 22 -22.56 21.39 -15.82
C THR A 22 -21.59 21.97 -14.80
N LYS A 23 -20.29 22.05 -15.14
CA LYS A 23 -19.18 22.41 -14.23
C LYS A 23 -19.14 21.56 -12.95
N THR A 24 -19.79 20.40 -12.99
CA THR A 24 -19.80 19.44 -11.88
C THR A 24 -18.71 18.40 -12.06
N MET A 25 -18.23 17.84 -10.96
CA MET A 25 -17.28 16.73 -10.99
C MET A 25 -17.96 15.49 -11.57
N VAL A 26 -17.42 14.94 -12.65
CA VAL A 26 -17.88 13.67 -13.25
C VAL A 26 -17.43 12.54 -12.34
N ARG A 27 -18.39 11.89 -11.67
CA ARG A 27 -18.13 10.77 -10.75
C ARG A 27 -18.23 9.39 -11.42
N ALA A 28 -18.61 9.32 -12.69
CA ALA A 28 -18.68 8.07 -13.45
C ALA A 28 -17.30 7.68 -13.99
N GLY A 29 -16.82 6.48 -13.65
CA GLY A 29 -15.61 5.91 -14.22
C GLY A 29 -14.30 6.50 -13.69
N VAL A 30 -14.19 6.73 -12.38
CA VAL A 30 -12.90 7.07 -11.76
C VAL A 30 -11.93 5.93 -12.07
N ALA A 31 -10.86 6.25 -12.82
CA ALA A 31 -9.84 5.28 -13.15
C ALA A 31 -9.25 4.69 -11.86
N THR A 32 -8.92 3.41 -11.86
CA THR A 32 -8.17 2.81 -10.76
C THR A 32 -6.72 2.60 -11.15
N THR A 33 -5.86 2.61 -10.14
CA THR A 33 -4.42 2.44 -10.29
C THR A 33 -3.87 1.64 -9.11
N ILE A 34 -2.63 1.14 -9.25
CA ILE A 34 -1.89 0.59 -8.11
C ILE A 34 -1.73 1.71 -7.08
N ASN A 35 -2.07 1.41 -5.83
CA ASN A 35 -1.83 2.30 -4.70
C ASN A 35 -0.38 2.85 -4.74
N PRO A 36 -0.18 4.18 -4.68
CA PRO A 36 1.16 4.76 -4.81
C PRO A 36 2.18 4.22 -3.81
N PHE A 37 1.75 3.87 -2.59
CA PHE A 37 2.66 3.27 -1.60
C PHE A 37 3.12 1.86 -1.98
N ASP A 38 2.31 1.11 -2.73
CA ASP A 38 2.63 -0.25 -3.15
C ASP A 38 3.62 -0.26 -4.33
N LEU A 39 3.73 0.84 -5.10
CA LEU A 39 4.79 0.99 -6.12
C LEU A 39 6.19 0.92 -5.50
N PHE A 40 6.38 1.49 -4.30
CA PHE A 40 7.64 1.37 -3.55
C PHE A 40 7.86 -0.04 -3.02
N ALA A 41 6.79 -0.76 -2.69
CA ALA A 41 6.85 -2.16 -2.26
C ALA A 41 7.27 -3.09 -3.41
N ILE A 42 6.69 -2.88 -4.60
CA ILE A 42 7.09 -3.55 -5.83
C ILE A 42 8.58 -3.30 -6.07
N GLU A 43 9.01 -2.05 -6.16
CA GLU A 43 10.42 -1.73 -6.44
C GLU A 43 11.39 -2.32 -5.40
N ALA A 44 11.05 -2.26 -4.11
CA ALA A 44 11.85 -2.88 -3.06
C ALA A 44 12.02 -4.40 -3.29
N ALA A 45 10.93 -5.10 -3.59
CA ALA A 45 10.97 -6.53 -3.89
C ALA A 45 11.76 -6.85 -5.17
N LEU A 46 11.58 -6.06 -6.24
CA LEU A 46 12.32 -6.25 -7.50
C LEU A 46 13.84 -6.09 -7.27
N ARG A 47 14.27 -5.09 -6.50
CA ARG A 47 15.69 -4.87 -6.16
C ARG A 47 16.26 -6.02 -5.35
N LEU A 48 15.53 -6.51 -4.35
CA LEU A 48 15.97 -7.66 -3.55
C LEU A 48 16.14 -8.91 -4.41
N ARG A 49 15.19 -9.19 -5.29
CA ARG A 49 15.31 -10.31 -6.24
C ARG A 49 16.47 -10.10 -7.23
N GLU A 50 16.72 -8.89 -7.72
CA GLU A 50 17.86 -8.60 -8.61
C GLU A 50 19.21 -8.86 -7.93
N GLN A 51 19.31 -8.56 -6.64
CA GLN A 51 20.54 -8.73 -5.87
C GLN A 51 20.76 -10.16 -5.38
N HIS A 52 19.69 -10.88 -5.05
CA HIS A 52 19.77 -12.17 -4.34
C HIS A 52 19.14 -13.34 -5.11
N GLY A 53 18.59 -13.09 -6.30
CA GLY A 53 17.84 -14.06 -7.08
C GLY A 53 16.48 -14.40 -6.47
N GLY A 54 15.75 -15.31 -7.13
CA GLY A 54 14.42 -15.75 -6.69
C GLY A 54 13.29 -15.17 -7.54
N THR A 55 12.09 -15.08 -6.94
CA THR A 55 10.88 -14.62 -7.63
C THR A 55 10.12 -13.57 -6.83
N VAL A 56 9.37 -12.72 -7.53
CA VAL A 56 8.45 -11.72 -6.98
C VAL A 56 7.06 -11.96 -7.56
N THR A 57 6.10 -12.31 -6.71
CA THR A 57 4.69 -12.49 -7.08
C THR A 57 3.86 -11.32 -6.55
N ALA A 58 3.17 -10.59 -7.43
CA ALA A 58 2.22 -9.56 -7.02
C ALA A 58 0.88 -10.20 -6.61
N MET A 59 0.29 -9.77 -5.50
CA MET A 59 -1.00 -10.29 -5.04
C MET A 59 -1.93 -9.13 -4.70
N THR A 60 -3.18 -9.19 -5.18
CA THR A 60 -4.22 -8.20 -4.83
C THR A 60 -5.49 -8.92 -4.41
N MET A 61 -6.23 -8.34 -3.46
CA MET A 61 -7.60 -8.75 -3.16
C MET A 61 -8.55 -7.67 -3.65
N GLY A 62 -9.46 -8.02 -4.55
CA GLY A 62 -10.34 -7.03 -5.16
C GLY A 62 -11.29 -7.59 -6.21
N PRO A 63 -12.08 -6.71 -6.87
CA PRO A 63 -12.92 -7.11 -7.99
C PRO A 63 -12.07 -7.60 -9.17
N SER A 64 -12.70 -8.28 -10.14
CA SER A 64 -12.02 -8.78 -11.34
C SER A 64 -11.29 -7.69 -12.13
N ALA A 65 -11.78 -6.45 -12.09
CA ALA A 65 -11.13 -5.30 -12.71
C ALA A 65 -9.70 -5.04 -12.17
N ALA A 66 -9.40 -5.44 -10.91
CA ALA A 66 -8.09 -5.29 -10.29
C ALA A 66 -6.99 -6.15 -10.94
N GLN A 67 -7.35 -7.04 -11.87
CA GLN A 67 -6.40 -7.77 -12.70
C GLN A 67 -5.51 -6.84 -13.52
N ARG A 68 -6.01 -5.66 -13.91
CA ARG A 68 -5.24 -4.68 -14.67
C ARG A 68 -4.02 -4.18 -13.89
N GLU A 69 -4.20 -3.85 -12.62
CA GLU A 69 -3.14 -3.40 -11.72
C GLU A 69 -2.09 -4.50 -11.47
N LEU A 70 -2.50 -5.77 -11.48
CA LEU A 70 -1.55 -6.88 -11.45
C LEU A 70 -0.75 -6.99 -12.75
N GLN A 71 -1.37 -6.76 -13.90
CA GLN A 71 -0.65 -6.69 -15.18
C GLN A 71 0.34 -5.52 -15.19
N ASP A 72 -0.02 -4.37 -14.62
CA ASP A 72 0.91 -3.24 -14.47
C ASP A 72 2.11 -3.63 -13.59
N ALA A 73 1.90 -4.36 -12.49
CA ALA A 73 2.99 -4.89 -11.65
C ALA A 73 3.91 -5.87 -12.42
N ILE A 74 3.35 -6.75 -13.25
CA ILE A 74 4.13 -7.63 -14.16
C ILE A 74 4.90 -6.79 -15.19
N ALA A 75 4.29 -5.71 -15.70
CA ALA A 75 4.94 -4.81 -16.65
C ALA A 75 6.13 -4.06 -16.04
N MET A 76 6.06 -3.74 -14.74
CA MET A 76 7.18 -3.19 -13.96
C MET A 76 8.29 -4.22 -13.72
N GLY A 77 7.94 -5.51 -13.64
CA GLY A 77 8.92 -6.59 -13.58
C GLY A 77 8.63 -7.69 -12.57
N CYS A 78 7.45 -7.72 -11.92
CA CYS A 78 7.04 -8.90 -11.14
C CYS A 78 7.05 -10.16 -12.03
N ASP A 79 7.37 -11.30 -11.43
CA ASP A 79 7.47 -12.56 -12.16
C ASP A 79 6.11 -13.13 -12.49
N ASP A 80 5.25 -13.16 -11.47
CA ASP A 80 3.90 -13.70 -11.52
C ASP A 80 2.94 -12.75 -10.79
N ALA A 81 1.64 -13.02 -10.93
CA ALA A 81 0.62 -12.34 -10.16
C ALA A 81 -0.54 -13.26 -9.77
N VAL A 82 -1.24 -12.91 -8.70
CA VAL A 82 -2.42 -13.63 -8.20
C VAL A 82 -3.50 -12.63 -7.83
N LEU A 83 -4.71 -12.88 -8.34
CA LEU A 83 -5.91 -12.13 -7.96
C LEU A 83 -6.71 -12.93 -6.94
N LEU A 84 -6.94 -12.38 -5.75
CA LEU A 84 -7.95 -12.88 -4.82
C LEU A 84 -9.27 -12.18 -5.12
N SER A 85 -10.21 -12.91 -5.72
CA SER A 85 -11.52 -12.35 -6.08
C SER A 85 -12.63 -13.36 -5.82
N SER A 86 -13.59 -12.94 -5.01
CA SER A 86 -14.81 -13.67 -4.71
C SER A 86 -15.83 -12.71 -4.12
N PRO A 87 -17.14 -12.88 -4.38
CA PRO A 87 -18.18 -12.14 -3.68
C PRO A 87 -18.08 -12.24 -2.14
N ALA A 88 -17.54 -13.36 -1.63
CA ALA A 88 -17.33 -13.57 -0.19
C ALA A 88 -16.33 -12.59 0.43
N TYR A 89 -15.46 -11.95 -0.37
CA TYR A 89 -14.50 -10.96 0.13
C TYR A 89 -15.07 -9.53 0.17
N ALA A 90 -16.27 -9.31 -0.38
CA ALA A 90 -16.86 -7.98 -0.46
C ALA A 90 -17.16 -7.40 0.94
N GLY A 91 -16.87 -6.11 1.11
CA GLY A 91 -17.11 -5.39 2.37
C GLY A 91 -16.13 -5.71 3.49
N SER A 92 -15.01 -6.40 3.20
CA SER A 92 -13.97 -6.70 4.18
C SER A 92 -13.35 -5.41 4.78
N ASP A 93 -13.23 -5.38 6.10
CA ASP A 93 -12.36 -4.46 6.81
C ASP A 93 -10.90 -4.94 6.81
N THR A 94 -10.03 -4.29 7.57
CA THR A 94 -8.60 -4.60 7.62
C THR A 94 -8.30 -5.97 8.21
N TRP A 95 -9.10 -6.46 9.16
CA TRP A 95 -8.91 -7.77 9.80
C TRP A 95 -9.31 -8.91 8.85
N ALA A 96 -10.49 -8.81 8.25
CA ALA A 96 -10.97 -9.77 7.26
C ALA A 96 -10.07 -9.80 6.02
N THR A 97 -9.62 -8.63 5.54
CA THR A 97 -8.66 -8.52 4.42
C THR A 97 -7.34 -9.21 4.74
N ALA A 98 -6.76 -8.94 5.92
CA ALA A 98 -5.52 -9.56 6.34
C ALA A 98 -5.65 -11.08 6.49
N TYR A 99 -6.78 -11.58 6.99
CA TYR A 99 -7.07 -13.01 7.09
C TYR A 99 -7.12 -13.68 5.71
N ALA A 100 -7.85 -13.10 4.75
CA ALA A 100 -7.95 -13.64 3.39
C ALA A 100 -6.58 -13.70 2.69
N LEU A 101 -5.80 -12.61 2.76
CA LEU A 101 -4.45 -12.54 2.20
C LEU A 101 -3.50 -13.54 2.86
N ALA A 102 -3.57 -13.70 4.19
CA ALA A 102 -2.78 -14.70 4.90
C ALA A 102 -3.15 -16.14 4.50
N CYS A 103 -4.43 -16.45 4.26
CA CYS A 103 -4.84 -17.77 3.73
C CYS A 103 -4.27 -18.02 2.34
N ALA A 104 -4.26 -17.01 1.46
CA ALA A 104 -3.65 -17.11 0.15
C ALA A 104 -2.14 -17.35 0.20
N VAL A 105 -1.43 -16.67 1.10
CA VAL A 105 0.01 -16.92 1.33
C VAL A 105 0.25 -18.35 1.83
N ARG A 106 -0.55 -18.85 2.78
CA ARG A 106 -0.44 -20.24 3.25
C ARG A 106 -0.67 -21.25 2.12
N TYR A 107 -1.68 -21.00 1.27
CA TYR A 107 -1.96 -21.82 0.10
C TYR A 107 -0.81 -21.82 -0.91
N MET A 108 -0.19 -20.65 -1.15
CA MET A 108 0.98 -20.52 -2.02
C MET A 108 2.20 -21.31 -1.52
N GLY A 109 2.32 -21.48 -0.19
CA GLY A 109 3.36 -22.27 0.45
C GLY A 109 4.62 -21.46 0.71
N GLU A 110 5.75 -21.87 0.13
CA GLU A 110 7.07 -21.27 0.39
C GLU A 110 7.10 -19.77 0.03
N VAL A 111 7.06 -18.91 1.03
CA VAL A 111 7.22 -17.45 0.91
C VAL A 111 8.20 -17.01 1.99
N ASP A 112 9.25 -16.30 1.61
CA ASP A 112 10.30 -15.83 2.52
C ASP A 112 10.03 -14.39 3.00
N LEU A 113 9.38 -13.57 2.19
CA LEU A 113 9.17 -12.16 2.51
C LEU A 113 7.85 -11.68 1.89
N ILE A 114 7.05 -10.98 2.69
CA ILE A 114 5.92 -10.20 2.19
C ILE A 114 6.31 -8.73 2.25
N VAL A 115 6.08 -8.00 1.16
CA VAL A 115 6.31 -6.55 1.09
C VAL A 115 4.99 -5.86 0.80
N CYS A 116 4.62 -4.89 1.65
CA CYS A 116 3.43 -4.05 1.46
C CYS A 116 3.84 -2.57 1.39
N GLY A 117 3.03 -1.73 0.77
CA GLY A 117 3.10 -0.29 1.01
C GLY A 117 2.76 0.04 2.47
N ARG A 118 3.16 1.23 2.94
CA ARG A 118 2.84 1.71 4.30
C ARG A 118 1.34 1.67 4.60
N GLN A 119 0.53 2.15 3.65
CA GLN A 119 -0.94 2.20 3.73
C GLN A 119 -1.53 2.34 2.33
N ALA A 120 -2.84 2.20 2.20
CA ALA A 120 -3.56 2.51 0.97
C ALA A 120 -4.24 3.87 1.06
N GLN A 121 -4.17 4.67 0.00
CA GLN A 121 -4.63 6.06 -0.01
C GLN A 121 -6.16 6.25 0.17
N ASP A 122 -6.95 5.20 -0.08
CA ASP A 122 -8.40 5.26 0.03
C ASP A 122 -8.90 5.08 1.48
N GLY A 123 -8.33 4.10 2.19
CA GLY A 123 -8.70 3.78 3.57
C GLY A 123 -7.75 4.35 4.63
N ASP A 124 -6.51 4.64 4.25
CA ASP A 124 -5.44 5.27 5.06
C ASP A 124 -5.14 4.60 6.43
N THR A 125 -5.58 3.36 6.65
CA THR A 125 -5.45 2.70 7.97
C THR A 125 -4.04 2.20 8.28
N GLY A 126 -3.27 1.79 7.26
CA GLY A 126 -1.94 1.17 7.44
C GLY A 126 -1.94 -0.18 8.17
N GLN A 127 -3.11 -0.82 8.34
CA GLN A 127 -3.26 -2.00 9.22
C GLN A 127 -3.07 -3.35 8.53
N VAL A 128 -3.25 -3.44 7.20
CA VAL A 128 -3.29 -4.74 6.51
C VAL A 128 -1.94 -5.46 6.54
N GLY A 129 -0.82 -4.77 6.29
CA GLY A 129 0.52 -5.37 6.39
C GLY A 129 0.78 -5.99 7.77
N PRO A 130 0.63 -5.21 8.86
CA PRO A 130 0.72 -5.76 10.21
C PRO A 130 -0.30 -6.85 10.53
N GLY A 131 -1.52 -6.73 10.01
CA GLY A 131 -2.55 -7.73 10.14
C GLY A 131 -2.12 -9.07 9.52
N ILE A 132 -1.54 -9.07 8.33
CA ILE A 132 -1.04 -10.28 7.66
C ILE A 132 0.05 -10.93 8.52
N ALA A 133 1.00 -10.14 9.03
CA ALA A 133 2.05 -10.63 9.91
C ALA A 133 1.46 -11.32 11.16
N ARG A 134 0.45 -10.69 11.78
CA ARG A 134 -0.25 -11.25 12.94
C ARG A 134 -0.97 -12.55 12.61
N GLN A 135 -1.67 -12.61 11.47
CA GLN A 135 -2.38 -13.81 11.03
C GLN A 135 -1.41 -14.97 10.78
N LEU A 136 -0.27 -14.71 10.13
CA LEU A 136 0.76 -15.71 9.82
C LEU A 136 1.64 -16.08 11.02
N GLY A 137 1.67 -15.24 12.06
CA GLY A 137 2.60 -15.38 13.18
C GLY A 137 4.04 -15.02 12.80
N TRP A 138 4.23 -14.16 11.80
CA TRP A 138 5.54 -13.78 11.27
C TRP A 138 6.06 -12.48 11.92
N PRO A 139 7.38 -12.32 12.09
CA PRO A 139 7.98 -11.05 12.42
C PRO A 139 7.58 -9.95 11.44
N GLN A 140 7.43 -8.72 11.93
CA GLN A 140 7.14 -7.56 11.10
C GLN A 140 8.15 -6.43 11.30
N VAL A 141 8.46 -5.73 10.22
CA VAL A 141 9.18 -4.46 10.25
C VAL A 141 8.40 -3.43 9.43
N THR A 142 7.88 -2.42 10.11
CA THR A 142 7.04 -1.39 9.49
C THR A 142 7.80 -0.09 9.29
N TYR A 143 7.31 0.77 8.39
CA TYR A 143 7.92 2.07 8.09
C TYR A 143 9.39 1.96 7.65
N VAL A 144 9.69 0.93 6.85
CA VAL A 144 11.05 0.70 6.35
C VAL A 144 11.41 1.78 5.32
N SER A 145 12.44 2.54 5.62
CA SER A 145 13.04 3.56 4.75
C SER A 145 14.26 3.05 3.99
N ARG A 146 14.81 1.88 4.35
CA ARG A 146 15.92 1.24 3.63
C ARG A 146 16.09 -0.21 4.06
N VAL A 147 16.40 -1.11 3.11
CA VAL A 147 16.94 -2.44 3.45
C VAL A 147 18.46 -2.32 3.51
N CYS A 148 19.05 -2.67 4.65
CA CYS A 148 20.48 -2.55 4.90
C CYS A 148 21.23 -3.82 4.50
N GLU A 149 20.67 -4.98 4.83
CA GLU A 149 21.30 -6.29 4.62
C GLU A 149 20.20 -7.36 4.48
N LEU A 150 20.43 -8.34 3.62
CA LEU A 150 19.63 -9.55 3.53
C LEU A 150 20.57 -10.76 3.46
N ASP A 151 20.53 -11.58 4.50
CA ASP A 151 21.28 -12.84 4.60
C ASP A 151 20.32 -14.02 4.49
N LEU A 152 20.34 -14.68 3.33
CA LEU A 152 19.49 -15.84 3.06
C LEU A 152 19.95 -17.10 3.82
N MET A 153 21.24 -17.21 4.14
CA MET A 153 21.78 -18.37 4.86
C MET A 153 21.42 -18.30 6.35
N ALA A 154 21.58 -17.12 6.96
CA ALA A 154 21.15 -16.86 8.33
C ALA A 154 19.63 -16.62 8.47
N ARG A 155 18.90 -16.57 7.34
CA ARG A 155 17.48 -16.22 7.24
C ARG A 155 17.16 -14.90 7.96
N ARG A 156 17.93 -13.86 7.71
CA ARG A 156 17.83 -12.59 8.42
C ARG A 156 17.76 -11.41 7.46
N ILE A 157 16.89 -10.46 7.76
CA ILE A 157 16.85 -9.16 7.10
C ILE A 157 17.15 -8.05 8.12
N VAL A 158 17.97 -7.08 7.73
CA VAL A 158 18.27 -5.88 8.51
C VAL A 158 17.77 -4.67 7.75
N VAL A 159 16.99 -3.83 8.42
CA VAL A 159 16.33 -2.67 7.82
C VAL A 159 16.52 -1.42 8.66
N GLU A 160 16.41 -0.28 8.01
CA GLU A 160 16.25 1.02 8.66
C GLU A 160 14.76 1.37 8.68
N ARG A 161 14.23 1.59 9.88
CA ARG A 161 12.87 2.08 10.12
C ARG A 161 12.93 3.57 10.42
N LEU A 162 12.08 4.36 9.77
CA LEU A 162 11.92 5.78 10.03
C LEU A 162 10.66 6.02 10.88
N LEU A 163 10.84 6.72 11.98
CA LEU A 163 9.80 7.22 12.89
C LEU A 163 9.89 8.75 12.95
N GLU A 164 8.92 9.36 13.60
CA GLU A 164 8.84 10.80 13.85
C GLU A 164 10.11 11.33 14.55
N ASP A 165 10.60 10.57 15.55
CA ASP A 165 11.72 10.97 16.39
C ASP A 165 13.09 10.50 15.86
N GLY A 166 13.15 9.80 14.73
CA GLY A 166 14.40 9.40 14.11
C GLY A 166 14.40 8.03 13.43
N ARG A 167 15.58 7.41 13.35
CA ARG A 167 15.83 6.17 12.59
C ARG A 167 16.27 5.04 13.51
N GLN A 168 15.75 3.85 13.27
CA GLN A 168 16.09 2.63 14.00
C GLN A 168 16.62 1.58 13.04
N THR A 169 17.74 0.94 13.38
CA THR A 169 18.20 -0.26 12.64
C THR A 169 17.65 -1.50 13.35
N LEU A 170 16.86 -2.29 12.64
CA LEU A 170 16.15 -3.46 13.17
C LEU A 170 16.55 -4.70 12.37
N ALA A 171 16.62 -5.84 13.05
CA ALA A 171 16.79 -7.14 12.42
C ALA A 171 15.54 -8.01 12.63
N ALA A 172 15.14 -8.76 11.61
CA ALA A 172 14.04 -9.72 11.67
C ALA A 172 14.45 -11.07 11.06
N GLN A 173 13.91 -12.16 11.60
CA GLN A 173 14.05 -13.51 11.05
C GLN A 173 13.05 -13.73 9.91
N LEU A 174 13.45 -14.47 8.88
CA LEU A 174 12.61 -14.84 7.74
C LEU A 174 11.91 -16.19 8.00
N PRO A 175 10.62 -16.35 7.68
CA PRO A 175 9.83 -15.43 6.88
C PRO A 175 9.32 -14.20 7.64
N ALA A 176 9.24 -13.05 6.97
CA ALA A 176 8.85 -11.79 7.59
C ALA A 176 7.86 -10.98 6.73
N VAL A 177 7.23 -10.00 7.35
CA VAL A 177 6.41 -8.98 6.67
C VAL A 177 7.05 -7.61 6.82
N MET A 178 7.23 -6.91 5.70
CA MET A 178 7.82 -5.59 5.64
C MET A 178 6.82 -4.58 5.06
N THR A 179 6.66 -3.42 5.70
CA THR A 179 5.97 -2.28 5.08
C THR A 179 6.95 -1.15 4.77
N VAL A 180 6.90 -0.62 3.55
CA VAL A 180 7.89 0.35 3.07
C VAL A 180 7.34 1.77 2.96
N LEU A 181 8.23 2.73 3.16
CA LEU A 181 8.01 4.15 2.91
C LEU A 181 8.43 4.52 1.49
N LYS A 182 7.99 5.71 1.05
CA LYS A 182 8.47 6.34 -0.19
C LYS A 182 9.99 6.56 -0.19
N ASP A 183 10.57 6.74 0.99
CA ASP A 183 12.00 6.96 1.19
C ASP A 183 12.86 5.71 0.86
N ALA A 184 12.23 4.53 0.77
CA ALA A 184 12.92 3.26 0.50
C ALA A 184 13.57 3.19 -0.87
N ASN A 185 12.95 3.80 -1.89
CA ASN A 185 13.40 3.73 -3.27
C ASN A 185 12.65 4.72 -4.16
N LEU A 186 13.05 4.78 -5.43
CA LEU A 186 12.27 5.41 -6.50
C LEU A 186 11.74 4.28 -7.41
N PRO A 187 10.42 4.11 -7.54
CA PRO A 187 9.84 3.06 -8.38
C PRO A 187 10.23 3.23 -9.85
N ARG A 188 10.60 2.13 -10.50
CA ARG A 188 10.88 2.11 -11.94
C ARG A 188 9.59 2.25 -12.77
N THR A 189 9.75 2.67 -14.02
CA THR A 189 8.68 2.65 -15.02
C THR A 189 8.67 1.32 -15.78
N ALA A 190 7.49 0.94 -16.29
CA ALA A 190 7.36 -0.26 -17.13
C ALA A 190 8.06 -0.07 -18.48
N THR A 191 8.74 -1.12 -18.94
CA THR A 191 9.37 -1.14 -20.28
C THR A 191 8.38 -1.64 -21.34
N LEU A 192 8.61 -1.31 -22.62
CA LEU A 192 7.81 -1.86 -23.74
C LEU A 192 7.78 -3.40 -23.74
N ARG A 193 8.92 -4.04 -23.40
CA ARG A 193 9.01 -5.50 -23.27
C ARG A 193 8.17 -6.01 -22.09
N GLY A 194 8.22 -5.31 -20.95
CA GLY A 194 7.40 -5.60 -19.77
C GLY A 194 5.91 -5.52 -20.07
N MET A 195 5.46 -4.45 -20.73
CA MET A 195 4.05 -4.30 -21.12
C MET A 195 3.56 -5.41 -22.06
N ARG A 196 4.38 -5.83 -23.03
CA ARG A 196 4.05 -6.97 -23.90
C ARG A 196 3.95 -8.29 -23.13
N ARG A 197 4.83 -8.51 -22.15
CA ARG A 197 4.78 -9.68 -21.26
C ARG A 197 3.50 -9.65 -20.43
N ALA A 198 3.20 -8.52 -19.80
CA ALA A 198 2.02 -8.33 -18.96
C ALA A 198 0.71 -8.61 -19.70
N HIS A 199 0.57 -8.12 -20.94
CA HIS A 199 -0.60 -8.39 -21.77
C HIS A 199 -0.81 -9.88 -22.06
N ARG A 200 0.26 -10.69 -22.07
CA ARG A 200 0.20 -12.13 -22.31
C ARG A 200 0.17 -12.96 -21.03
N ALA A 201 0.35 -12.33 -19.87
CA ALA A 201 0.44 -13.04 -18.60
C ALA A 201 -0.93 -13.57 -18.20
N VAL A 202 -0.94 -14.82 -17.72
CA VAL A 202 -2.12 -15.43 -17.11
C VAL A 202 -2.08 -15.08 -15.63
N VAL A 203 -3.12 -14.39 -15.16
CA VAL A 203 -3.29 -14.06 -13.74
C VAL A 203 -4.33 -15.03 -13.16
N PRO A 204 -3.93 -16.05 -12.38
CA PRO A 204 -4.89 -16.92 -11.71
C PRO A 204 -5.73 -16.14 -10.71
N THR A 205 -7.01 -16.50 -10.66
CA THR A 205 -7.97 -15.97 -9.68
C THR A 205 -8.24 -17.02 -8.61
N TRP A 206 -8.07 -16.65 -7.34
CA TRP A 206 -8.30 -17.52 -6.19
C TRP A 206 -9.48 -17.01 -5.35
N GLY A 207 -10.48 -17.86 -5.12
CA GLY A 207 -11.51 -17.64 -4.12
C GLY A 207 -11.25 -18.43 -2.82
N PRO A 208 -12.14 -18.32 -1.82
CA PRO A 208 -12.04 -19.07 -0.56
C PRO A 208 -11.94 -20.58 -0.76
N GLU A 209 -12.59 -21.10 -1.80
CA GLU A 209 -12.57 -22.52 -2.18
C GLU A 209 -11.20 -23.04 -2.59
N ILE A 210 -10.32 -22.15 -3.08
CA ILE A 210 -8.93 -22.47 -3.43
C ILE A 210 -8.02 -22.25 -2.22
N THR A 211 -8.16 -21.12 -1.53
CA THR A 211 -7.26 -20.75 -0.42
C THR A 211 -7.57 -21.45 0.90
N GLY A 212 -8.73 -22.07 1.02
CA GLY A 212 -9.23 -22.65 2.26
C GLY A 212 -9.69 -21.62 3.30
N ALA A 213 -9.94 -20.37 2.88
CA ALA A 213 -10.43 -19.33 3.79
C ALA A 213 -11.84 -19.67 4.28
N ASP A 214 -12.08 -19.56 5.59
CA ASP A 214 -13.42 -19.74 6.17
C ASP A 214 -14.33 -18.58 5.71
N PRO A 215 -15.45 -18.85 5.01
CA PRO A 215 -16.38 -17.83 4.55
C PRO A 215 -16.91 -16.91 5.66
N ARG A 216 -16.91 -17.38 6.92
CA ARG A 216 -17.37 -16.60 8.09
C ARG A 216 -16.34 -15.60 8.60
N LEU A 217 -15.08 -15.74 8.20
CA LEU A 217 -13.96 -14.91 8.64
C LEU A 217 -13.50 -13.92 7.56
N VAL A 218 -14.22 -13.87 6.43
CA VAL A 218 -13.95 -12.95 5.32
C VAL A 218 -15.16 -12.07 5.03
N GLY A 219 -14.95 -11.05 4.20
CA GLY A 219 -16.04 -10.17 3.77
C GLY A 219 -16.60 -9.35 4.91
N LEU A 220 -17.81 -8.84 4.70
CA LEU A 220 -18.53 -8.08 5.70
C LEU A 220 -18.69 -8.91 6.98
N ASP A 221 -19.18 -10.14 6.90
CA ASP A 221 -19.49 -10.96 8.09
C ASP A 221 -18.26 -11.23 8.98
N GLY A 222 -17.10 -11.49 8.37
CA GLY A 222 -15.84 -11.68 9.09
C GLY A 222 -15.18 -10.41 9.61
N SER A 223 -15.71 -9.23 9.26
CA SER A 223 -15.15 -7.95 9.66
C SER A 223 -15.63 -7.57 11.06
N PRO A 224 -14.73 -7.30 12.04
CA PRO A 224 -15.13 -6.77 13.34
C PRO A 224 -15.63 -5.32 13.30
N THR A 225 -15.30 -4.56 12.26
CA THR A 225 -15.71 -3.15 12.11
C THR A 225 -16.75 -2.97 11.01
N ARG A 226 -17.56 -1.90 11.14
CA ARG A 226 -18.59 -1.49 10.16
C ARG A 226 -18.53 0.01 9.96
N VAL A 227 -18.42 0.44 8.72
CA VAL A 227 -18.54 1.87 8.37
C VAL A 227 -20.02 2.25 8.37
N VAL A 228 -20.49 2.89 9.43
CA VAL A 228 -21.91 3.29 9.59
C VAL A 228 -22.26 4.52 8.75
N ARG A 229 -21.32 5.45 8.59
CA ARG A 229 -21.54 6.72 7.90
C ARG A 229 -20.26 7.26 7.29
N VAL A 230 -20.36 7.78 6.06
CA VAL A 230 -19.31 8.54 5.38
C VAL A 230 -19.85 9.93 5.07
N PHE A 231 -19.07 10.97 5.33
CA PHE A 231 -19.44 12.36 5.05
C PHE A 231 -18.20 13.17 4.67
N SER A 232 -18.37 14.20 3.86
CA SER A 232 -17.28 15.15 3.57
C SER A 232 -17.10 16.09 4.77
N PRO A 233 -15.87 16.29 5.27
CA PRO A 233 -15.63 17.31 6.29
C PRO A 233 -16.01 18.68 5.75
N THR A 234 -16.55 19.54 6.61
CA THR A 234 -16.82 20.94 6.24
C THR A 234 -15.51 21.62 5.86
N ALA A 235 -15.49 22.35 4.74
CA ALA A 235 -14.33 23.14 4.36
C ALA A 235 -13.94 24.07 5.53
N ARG A 236 -12.66 24.07 5.91
CA ARG A 236 -12.16 24.99 6.92
C ARG A 236 -12.40 26.41 6.41
N GLN A 237 -13.26 27.15 7.08
CA GLN A 237 -13.38 28.58 6.87
C GLN A 237 -12.21 29.24 7.62
N GLY A 238 -11.17 29.61 6.89
CA GLY A 238 -10.06 30.41 7.41
C GLY A 238 -10.21 31.84 6.94
N GLN A 239 -10.02 32.81 7.83
CA GLN A 239 -9.70 34.17 7.41
C GLN A 239 -8.20 34.25 7.19
N VAL A 240 -7.79 34.69 6.00
CA VAL A 240 -6.39 34.96 5.72
C VAL A 240 -6.05 36.33 6.29
N GLN A 241 -5.24 36.35 7.35
CA GLN A 241 -4.66 37.60 7.86
C GLN A 241 -3.30 37.83 7.21
N TRP A 242 -3.21 38.86 6.38
CA TRP A 242 -1.93 39.32 5.84
C TRP A 242 -1.23 40.20 6.86
N ILE A 243 -0.11 39.74 7.41
CA ILE A 243 0.78 40.56 8.23
C ILE A 243 1.64 41.41 7.31
N THR A 244 1.47 42.74 7.34
CA THR A 244 2.27 43.67 6.53
C THR A 244 2.95 44.71 7.42
N ALA A 245 4.22 45.01 7.14
CA ALA A 245 5.00 46.02 7.84
C ALA A 245 6.11 46.58 6.96
N ALA A 246 6.69 47.72 7.35
CA ALA A 246 7.71 48.44 6.58
C ALA A 246 9.04 47.69 6.42
N THR A 247 9.32 46.69 7.27
CA THR A 247 10.55 45.90 7.21
C THR A 247 10.25 44.41 7.39
N PRO A 248 11.05 43.50 6.78
CA PRO A 248 10.88 42.06 6.97
C PRO A 248 10.88 41.62 8.43
N GLN A 249 11.69 42.27 9.28
CA GLN A 249 11.76 41.98 10.71
C GLN A 249 10.45 42.24 11.44
N LYS A 250 9.79 43.38 11.15
CA LYS A 250 8.48 43.69 11.74
C LYS A 250 7.37 42.77 11.24
N VAL A 251 7.47 42.27 10.00
CA VAL A 251 6.56 41.24 9.49
C VAL A 251 6.73 39.94 10.28
N ALA A 252 7.97 39.51 10.53
CA ALA A 252 8.26 38.31 11.30
C ALA A 252 7.78 38.42 12.76
N GLU A 253 8.01 39.57 13.41
CA GLU A 253 7.51 39.84 14.77
C GLU A 253 5.98 39.82 14.84
N GLY A 254 5.31 40.47 13.88
CA GLY A 254 3.85 40.46 13.80
C GLY A 254 3.27 39.06 13.55
N LEU A 255 3.94 38.26 12.71
CA LEU A 255 3.55 36.87 12.48
C LEU A 255 3.72 36.03 13.74
N LEU A 256 4.86 36.12 14.43
CA LEU A 256 5.10 35.38 15.66
C LEU A 256 4.07 35.74 16.74
N ALA A 257 3.75 37.02 16.89
CA ALA A 257 2.75 37.49 17.84
C ALA A 257 1.36 36.90 17.52
N ALA A 258 0.95 36.89 16.24
CA ALA A 258 -0.31 36.30 15.81
C ALA A 258 -0.36 34.79 16.07
N LEU A 259 0.71 34.05 15.73
CA LEU A 259 0.78 32.61 15.96
C LEU A 259 0.77 32.25 17.45
N THR A 260 1.45 33.03 18.29
CA THR A 260 1.46 32.84 19.75
C THR A 260 0.07 33.11 20.34
N ALA A 261 -0.63 34.15 19.86
CA ALA A 261 -1.98 34.47 20.30
C ALA A 261 -2.98 33.35 19.98
N GLU A 262 -2.76 32.63 18.87
CA GLU A 262 -3.56 31.46 18.48
C GLU A 262 -3.04 30.12 19.07
N GLN A 263 -1.99 30.14 19.90
CA GLN A 263 -1.38 28.94 20.49
C GLN A 263 -0.89 27.91 19.45
N LEU A 264 -0.44 28.40 18.29
CA LEU A 264 0.10 27.56 17.22
C LEU A 264 1.61 27.29 17.37
N VAL A 265 2.29 28.07 18.21
CA VAL A 265 3.70 27.96 18.61
C VAL A 265 3.87 28.44 20.05
#